data_AF-A0A7S0BRB2-F1
#
_entry.id   AF-A0A7S0BRB2-F1
#
_cell.length_a   1.000
_cell.length_b   1.000
_cell.length_c   1.000
_cell.angle_alpha   90.00
_cell.angle_beta   90.00
_cell.angle_gamma   90.00
#
_symmetry.space_group_name_H-M   'P 1'
#
loop_
_entity.id
_entity.type
_entity.pdbx_description
1 polymer ?
#
loop_
_entity_poly.entity_id
_entity_poly.type
_entity_poly.pdbx_seq_one_letter_code
_entity_poly.pdbx_strand_id
1 'polypeptide(L)'
;PLLPSYRSQFTASVPLTRIRDIAHRNDIPHELKQEIKHTLQNKLHRSAGPEDLVTTENLLNRITAPEAQYSGGFVSEFQIFYRELREFFNATDLDENLKELMEKREPRKSSFPVLKEFLDLKRAEVKEIVQFEALVNLRREISDAMKELEPGEVMQRVRLADVQLEKFSFVLLAGINNTTLKWATTLHAMSLAMESIKLSGIQSVEAGSILPELKHVSKSDPLRVKAS
;
A
#
# COMPACT_ATOMS: atom_id res chain seq x y z
N PRO A 1 -21.42 -10.35 -3.97
CA PRO A 1 -21.15 -11.58 -4.77
C PRO A 1 -19.64 -11.70 -5.05
N LEU A 2 -19.01 -12.76 -4.54
CA LEU A 2 -17.58 -13.07 -4.74
C LEU A 2 -17.39 -13.60 -6.17
N LEU A 3 -16.59 -12.90 -6.98
CA LEU A 3 -16.13 -13.43 -8.27
C LEU A 3 -14.98 -14.41 -8.01
N PRO A 4 -15.03 -15.65 -8.52
CA PRO A 4 -13.89 -16.56 -8.46
C PRO A 4 -12.82 -16.08 -9.45
N SER A 5 -11.62 -15.78 -8.95
CA SER A 5 -10.49 -15.33 -9.78
C SER A 5 -9.59 -16.52 -10.14
N TYR A 6 -9.69 -17.01 -11.37
CA TYR A 6 -8.80 -18.02 -11.96
C TYR A 6 -7.54 -17.41 -12.59
N ARG A 7 -6.96 -16.35 -12.00
CA ARG A 7 -5.79 -15.64 -12.55
C ARG A 7 -4.48 -16.20 -11.95
N SER A 8 -3.45 -16.36 -12.77
CA SER A 8 -2.11 -16.88 -12.40
C SER A 8 -1.42 -16.06 -11.30
N GLN A 9 -1.84 -14.83 -11.05
CA GLN A 9 -1.39 -13.98 -9.94
C GLN A 9 -1.67 -14.57 -8.54
N PHE A 10 -2.71 -15.41 -8.39
CA PHE A 10 -2.98 -16.17 -7.15
C PHE A 10 -2.16 -17.46 -7.06
N THR A 11 -1.22 -17.68 -8.00
CA THR A 11 -0.34 -18.86 -8.04
C THR A 11 1.14 -18.53 -7.82
N ALA A 12 1.49 -17.26 -7.57
CA ALA A 12 2.85 -16.86 -7.19
C ALA A 12 3.19 -17.43 -5.79
N SER A 13 3.70 -18.65 -5.77
CA SER A 13 3.96 -19.43 -4.56
C SER A 13 5.25 -19.02 -3.84
N VAL A 14 6.03 -18.09 -4.39
CA VAL A 14 7.40 -17.78 -3.93
C VAL A 14 7.42 -17.27 -2.47
N PRO A 15 6.73 -16.17 -2.09
CA PRO A 15 6.74 -15.70 -0.70
C PRO A 15 6.10 -16.71 0.25
N LEU A 16 5.07 -17.44 -0.19
CA LEU A 16 4.38 -18.49 0.58
C LEU A 16 5.24 -19.74 0.78
N THR A 17 6.17 -20.01 -0.12
CA THR A 17 7.15 -21.11 0.01
C THR A 17 8.28 -20.66 0.92
N ARG A 18 8.77 -19.42 0.76
CA ARG A 18 9.85 -18.91 1.62
C ARG A 18 9.45 -18.80 3.08
N ILE A 19 8.25 -18.29 3.40
CA ILE A 19 7.80 -18.22 4.80
C ILE A 19 7.63 -19.60 5.44
N ARG A 20 7.25 -20.60 4.65
CA ARG A 20 7.22 -22.01 5.08
C ARG A 20 8.63 -22.47 5.42
N ASP A 21 9.60 -22.24 4.54
CA ASP A 21 10.99 -22.70 4.76
C ASP A 21 11.60 -22.01 5.99
N ILE A 22 11.37 -20.70 6.14
CA ILE A 22 11.78 -19.93 7.33
C ILE A 22 11.19 -20.52 8.61
N ALA A 23 9.90 -20.88 8.62
CA ALA A 23 9.25 -21.49 9.78
C ALA A 23 9.77 -22.90 10.12
N HIS A 24 10.50 -23.57 9.21
CA HIS A 24 11.07 -24.90 9.44
C HIS A 24 12.56 -24.87 9.78
N ARG A 25 13.20 -23.69 9.79
CA ARG A 25 14.63 -23.54 10.12
C ARG A 25 14.99 -24.04 11.52
N ASN A 26 16.17 -24.65 11.66
CA ASN A 26 16.64 -25.20 12.94
C ASN A 26 17.50 -24.22 13.75
N ASP A 27 17.91 -23.11 13.15
CA ASP A 27 18.79 -22.09 13.73
C ASP A 27 18.03 -20.91 14.36
N ILE A 28 16.74 -21.09 14.67
CA ILE A 28 15.90 -20.10 15.38
C ILE A 28 15.28 -20.70 16.65
N PRO A 29 15.07 -19.90 17.71
CA PRO A 29 14.41 -20.35 18.94
C PRO A 29 13.02 -20.93 18.68
N HIS A 30 12.62 -21.92 19.47
CA HIS A 30 11.32 -22.59 19.32
C HIS A 30 10.14 -21.60 19.42
N GLU A 31 10.21 -20.63 20.33
CA GLU A 31 9.13 -19.64 20.49
C GLU A 31 8.98 -18.76 19.25
N LEU A 32 10.09 -18.24 18.70
CA LEU A 32 10.08 -17.45 17.47
C LEU A 32 9.53 -18.26 16.29
N LYS A 33 9.85 -19.55 16.22
CA LYS A 33 9.33 -20.46 15.22
C LYS A 33 7.79 -20.58 15.30
N GLN A 34 7.25 -20.74 16.50
CA GLN A 34 5.80 -20.80 16.69
C GLN A 34 5.14 -19.47 16.36
N GLU A 35 5.74 -18.36 16.75
CA GLU A 35 5.25 -17.02 16.40
C GLU A 35 5.17 -16.86 14.88
N ILE A 36 6.26 -17.07 14.14
CA ILE A 36 6.28 -17.00 12.66
C ILE A 36 5.20 -17.88 12.04
N LYS A 37 5.04 -19.12 12.54
CA LYS A 37 4.03 -20.05 12.05
C LYS A 37 2.61 -19.52 12.24
N HIS A 38 2.30 -19.02 13.43
CA HIS A 38 0.93 -18.66 13.81
C HIS A 38 0.53 -17.24 13.38
N THR A 39 1.46 -16.30 13.40
CA THR A 39 1.19 -14.88 13.08
C THR A 39 1.37 -14.56 11.60
N LEU A 40 2.24 -15.29 10.88
CA LEU A 40 2.52 -15.04 9.46
C LEU A 40 2.11 -16.22 8.58
N GLN A 41 2.76 -17.37 8.72
CA GLN A 41 2.61 -18.49 7.78
C GLN A 41 1.14 -18.95 7.63
N ASN A 42 0.46 -19.24 8.75
CA ASN A 42 -0.93 -19.71 8.74
C ASN A 42 -1.90 -18.66 8.20
N LYS A 43 -1.63 -17.37 8.43
CA LYS A 43 -2.46 -16.28 7.92
C LYS A 43 -2.27 -16.12 6.43
N LEU A 44 -1.03 -15.96 5.97
CA LEU A 44 -0.69 -15.78 4.57
C LEU A 44 -1.18 -16.92 3.67
N HIS A 45 -1.20 -18.18 4.16
CA HIS A 45 -1.76 -19.31 3.42
C HIS A 45 -3.29 -19.38 3.37
N ARG A 46 -3.99 -18.72 4.30
CA ARG A 46 -5.46 -18.70 4.35
C ARG A 46 -6.03 -17.45 3.70
N SER A 47 -5.43 -16.31 3.99
CA SER A 47 -5.90 -14.96 3.67
C SER A 47 -4.71 -14.01 3.78
N ALA A 48 -4.01 -13.75 2.67
CA ALA A 48 -2.93 -12.78 2.65
C ALA A 48 -3.51 -11.36 2.47
N GLY A 49 -3.20 -10.45 3.38
CA GLY A 49 -3.61 -9.05 3.35
C GLY A 49 -2.44 -8.07 3.59
N PRO A 50 -2.57 -6.79 3.19
CA PRO A 50 -1.54 -5.78 3.43
C PRO A 50 -1.14 -5.62 4.91
N GLU A 51 -2.03 -5.94 5.85
CA GLU A 51 -1.75 -5.99 7.29
C GLU A 51 -0.66 -7.00 7.66
N ASP A 52 -0.46 -8.04 6.85
CA ASP A 52 0.60 -9.02 7.04
C ASP A 52 1.97 -8.43 6.69
N LEU A 53 2.05 -7.39 5.85
CA LEU A 53 3.29 -6.64 5.65
C LEU A 53 3.72 -5.92 6.92
N VAL A 54 2.78 -5.27 7.61
CA VAL A 54 3.07 -4.57 8.87
C VAL A 54 3.52 -5.56 9.94
N THR A 55 2.85 -6.72 10.03
CA THR A 55 3.24 -7.80 10.95
C THR A 55 4.64 -8.32 10.61
N THR A 56 4.95 -8.49 9.33
CA THR A 56 6.27 -8.95 8.86
C THR A 56 7.36 -7.92 9.12
N GLU A 57 7.08 -6.63 8.90
CA GLU A 57 8.02 -5.53 9.12
C GLU A 57 8.37 -5.37 10.60
N ASN A 58 7.37 -5.44 11.49
CA ASN A 58 7.60 -5.41 12.93
C ASN A 58 8.49 -6.58 13.38
N LEU A 59 8.25 -7.77 12.83
CA LEU A 59 9.06 -8.94 13.12
C LEU A 59 10.48 -8.78 12.58
N LEU A 60 10.63 -8.24 11.36
CA LEU A 60 11.91 -7.94 10.73
C LEU A 60 12.73 -6.97 11.61
N ASN A 61 12.12 -5.86 12.04
CA ASN A 61 12.76 -4.88 12.90
C ASN A 61 13.28 -5.51 14.20
N ARG A 62 12.49 -6.41 14.81
CA ARG A 62 12.88 -7.12 16.03
C ARG A 62 14.05 -8.08 15.81
N ILE A 63 14.09 -8.80 14.68
CA ILE A 63 15.17 -9.74 14.40
C ILE A 63 16.45 -9.06 13.90
N THR A 64 16.38 -7.80 13.45
CA THR A 64 17.53 -6.99 13.04
C THR A 64 18.03 -6.03 14.11
N ALA A 65 17.42 -6.02 15.30
CA ALA A 65 17.83 -5.11 16.37
C ALA A 65 19.28 -5.38 16.82
N PRO A 66 20.05 -4.37 17.26
CA PRO A 66 21.46 -4.52 17.65
C PRO A 66 21.71 -5.58 18.75
N GLU A 67 20.73 -5.76 19.64
CA GLU A 67 20.72 -6.74 20.72
C GLU A 67 20.23 -8.13 20.29
N ALA A 68 19.70 -8.27 19.08
CA ALA A 68 19.15 -9.52 18.58
C ALA A 68 20.27 -10.45 18.10
N GLN A 69 20.37 -11.63 18.71
CA GLN A 69 21.40 -12.63 18.39
C GLN A 69 20.87 -13.72 17.45
N TYR A 70 20.37 -13.33 16.27
CA TYR A 70 19.93 -14.28 15.26
C TYR A 70 21.01 -14.52 14.20
N SER A 71 20.94 -15.68 13.53
CA SER A 71 21.90 -16.01 12.48
C SER A 71 21.75 -15.05 11.29
N GLY A 72 22.88 -14.62 10.71
CA GLY A 72 22.86 -13.76 9.53
C GLY A 72 22.12 -14.39 8.34
N GLY A 73 22.17 -15.73 8.22
CA GLY A 73 21.42 -16.47 7.21
C GLY A 73 19.91 -16.43 7.40
N PHE A 74 19.41 -16.47 8.64
CA PHE A 74 17.98 -16.29 8.92
C PHE A 74 17.53 -14.86 8.63
N VAL A 75 18.30 -13.86 9.10
CA VAL A 75 17.97 -12.45 8.89
C VAL A 75 17.91 -12.10 7.40
N SER A 76 18.88 -12.56 6.61
CA SER A 76 18.91 -12.36 5.16
C SER A 76 17.70 -12.98 4.47
N GLU A 77 17.36 -14.23 4.78
CA GLU A 77 16.17 -14.90 4.22
C GLU A 77 14.88 -14.16 4.58
N PHE A 78 14.79 -13.65 5.80
CA PHE A 78 13.62 -12.89 6.25
C PHE A 78 13.51 -11.53 5.55
N GLN A 79 14.63 -10.85 5.28
CA GLN A 79 14.65 -9.62 4.47
C GLN A 79 14.22 -9.87 3.03
N ILE A 80 14.69 -10.99 2.43
CA ILE A 80 14.25 -11.41 1.09
C ILE A 80 12.75 -11.70 1.10
N PHE A 81 12.27 -12.44 2.09
CA PHE A 81 10.84 -12.69 2.27
C PHE A 81 10.02 -11.40 2.38
N TYR A 82 10.45 -10.45 3.22
CA TYR A 82 9.75 -9.17 3.34
C TYR A 82 9.71 -8.41 2.02
N ARG A 83 10.81 -8.40 1.26
CA ARG A 83 10.84 -7.77 -0.07
C ARG A 83 9.91 -8.49 -1.05
N GLU A 84 9.94 -9.81 -1.13
CA GLU A 84 9.06 -10.61 -2.00
C GLU A 84 7.58 -10.45 -1.61
N LEU A 85 7.28 -10.38 -0.31
CA LEU A 85 5.93 -10.14 0.18
C LEU A 85 5.48 -8.73 -0.20
N ARG A 86 6.35 -7.73 -0.04
CA ARG A 86 6.09 -6.35 -0.44
C ARG A 86 5.88 -6.25 -1.94
N GLU A 87 6.70 -6.93 -2.74
CA GLU A 87 6.54 -7.04 -4.18
C GLU A 87 5.25 -7.77 -4.53
N PHE A 88 4.89 -8.86 -3.88
CA PHE A 88 3.63 -9.58 -4.11
C PHE A 88 2.40 -8.68 -3.91
N PHE A 89 2.37 -7.88 -2.84
CA PHE A 89 1.30 -6.91 -2.62
C PHE A 89 1.41 -5.66 -3.51
N ASN A 90 2.62 -5.30 -3.93
CA ASN A 90 2.86 -4.13 -4.79
C ASN A 90 2.68 -4.40 -6.29
N ALA A 91 2.94 -5.61 -6.80
CA ALA A 91 3.42 -5.76 -8.18
C ALA A 91 2.44 -6.33 -9.21
N THR A 92 1.46 -7.17 -8.88
CA THR A 92 0.84 -7.94 -9.98
C THR A 92 -0.48 -7.36 -10.46
N ASP A 93 -1.45 -7.09 -9.58
CA ASP A 93 -2.79 -6.71 -10.06
C ASP A 93 -2.86 -5.23 -10.48
N LEU A 94 -2.28 -4.33 -9.68
CA LEU A 94 -2.47 -2.89 -9.90
C LEU A 94 -1.76 -2.42 -11.18
N ASP A 95 -0.48 -2.78 -11.37
CA ASP A 95 0.27 -2.36 -12.57
C ASP A 95 -0.36 -2.90 -13.85
N GLU A 96 -0.79 -4.16 -13.85
CA GLU A 96 -1.43 -4.80 -15.00
C GLU A 96 -2.79 -4.18 -15.29
N ASN A 97 -3.63 -3.98 -14.28
CA ASN A 97 -4.95 -3.36 -14.50
C ASN A 97 -4.82 -1.89 -14.94
N LEU A 98 -3.88 -1.12 -14.41
CA LEU A 98 -3.64 0.25 -14.86
C LEU A 98 -3.08 0.30 -16.29
N LYS A 99 -2.18 -0.63 -16.65
CA LYS A 99 -1.73 -0.78 -18.05
C LYS A 99 -2.86 -1.17 -18.98
N GLU A 100 -3.73 -2.10 -18.57
CA GLU A 100 -4.90 -2.52 -19.34
C GLU A 100 -5.85 -1.32 -19.58
N LEU A 101 -6.10 -0.50 -18.56
CA LEU A 101 -6.87 0.74 -18.71
C LEU A 101 -6.23 1.71 -19.72
N MET A 102 -4.90 1.86 -19.67
CA MET A 102 -4.15 2.67 -20.64
C MET A 102 -4.17 2.09 -22.06
N GLU A 103 -4.17 0.77 -22.23
CA GLU A 103 -4.28 0.15 -23.55
C GLU A 103 -5.69 0.32 -24.13
N LYS A 104 -6.71 0.17 -23.29
CA LYS A 104 -8.13 0.26 -23.67
C LYS A 104 -8.66 1.68 -23.80
N ARG A 105 -7.88 2.70 -23.39
CA ARG A 105 -8.33 4.11 -23.38
C ARG A 105 -9.47 4.39 -22.41
N GLU A 106 -9.44 3.69 -21.29
CA GLU A 106 -10.39 3.78 -20.17
C GLU A 106 -9.72 4.47 -18.95
N PRO A 107 -10.49 5.14 -18.07
CA PRO A 107 -11.90 5.48 -18.24
C PRO A 107 -12.12 6.57 -19.30
N ARG A 108 -11.15 7.47 -19.50
CA ARG A 108 -11.15 8.50 -20.55
C ARG A 108 -9.72 8.89 -20.92
N LYS A 109 -9.53 9.44 -22.13
CA LYS A 109 -8.18 9.83 -22.63
C LYS A 109 -7.46 10.85 -21.74
N SER A 110 -8.20 11.73 -21.05
CA SER A 110 -7.61 12.73 -20.16
C SER A 110 -6.98 12.14 -18.90
N SER A 111 -7.35 10.91 -18.51
CA SER A 111 -6.79 10.24 -17.33
C SER A 111 -5.40 9.65 -17.57
N PHE A 112 -4.95 9.59 -18.83
CA PHE A 112 -3.70 8.93 -19.24
C PHE A 112 -2.43 9.53 -18.64
N PRO A 113 -2.26 10.88 -18.63
CA PRO A 113 -1.09 11.47 -18.01
C PRO A 113 -0.99 11.12 -16.52
N VAL A 114 -2.13 11.11 -15.82
CA VAL A 114 -2.20 10.82 -14.37
C VAL A 114 -1.91 9.34 -14.09
N LEU A 115 -2.45 8.43 -14.90
CA LEU A 115 -2.14 6.99 -14.86
C LEU A 115 -0.64 6.74 -15.06
N LYS A 116 -0.06 7.37 -16.09
CA LYS A 116 1.36 7.23 -16.41
C LYS A 116 2.25 7.80 -15.30
N GLU A 117 1.93 8.99 -14.80
CA GLU A 117 2.66 9.63 -13.70
C GLU A 117 2.71 8.72 -12.46
N PHE A 118 1.57 8.17 -12.06
CA PHE A 118 1.52 7.25 -10.92
C PHE A 118 2.38 5.99 -11.16
N LEU A 119 2.29 5.37 -12.34
CA LEU A 119 3.10 4.18 -12.67
C LEU A 119 4.60 4.49 -12.68
N ASP A 120 5.00 5.65 -13.21
CA ASP A 120 6.39 6.09 -13.24
C ASP A 120 6.91 6.33 -11.80
N LEU A 121 6.14 7.01 -10.95
CA LEU A 121 6.49 7.27 -9.54
C LEU A 121 6.48 6.00 -8.67
N LYS A 122 5.60 5.04 -8.97
CA LYS A 122 5.54 3.74 -8.27
C LYS A 122 6.80 2.91 -8.51
N ARG A 123 7.46 3.07 -9.66
CA ARG A 123 8.72 2.37 -10.00
C ARG A 123 9.97 3.14 -9.61
N ALA A 124 9.86 4.46 -9.46
CA ALA A 124 10.96 5.30 -9.06
C ALA A 124 11.28 5.10 -7.56
N GLU A 125 12.56 5.25 -7.20
CA GLU A 125 13.01 5.28 -5.82
C GLU A 125 12.72 6.67 -5.20
N VAL A 126 11.45 6.93 -4.93
CA VAL A 126 10.96 8.16 -4.33
C VAL A 126 10.29 7.87 -2.99
N LYS A 127 10.17 8.90 -2.15
CA LYS A 127 9.52 8.79 -0.83
C LYS A 127 8.06 8.34 -0.98
N GLU A 128 7.59 7.52 -0.04
CA GLU A 128 6.23 6.97 -0.02
C GLU A 128 5.16 8.07 -0.04
N ILE A 129 5.42 9.24 0.55
CA ILE A 129 4.51 10.38 0.50
C ILE A 129 4.29 10.93 -0.92
N VAL A 130 5.33 10.92 -1.76
CA VAL A 130 5.24 11.36 -3.16
C VAL A 130 4.42 10.35 -3.96
N GLN A 131 4.64 9.06 -3.73
CA GLN A 131 3.82 8.00 -4.33
C GLN A 131 2.36 8.10 -3.88
N PHE A 132 2.13 8.46 -2.61
CA PHE A 132 0.79 8.58 -2.04
C PHE A 132 0.02 9.78 -2.58
N GLU A 133 0.70 10.91 -2.81
CA GLU A 133 0.11 12.06 -3.47
C GLU A 133 -0.35 11.73 -4.90
N ALA A 134 0.51 11.06 -5.68
CA ALA A 134 0.17 10.60 -7.02
C ALA A 134 -1.00 9.60 -7.01
N LEU A 135 -1.04 8.70 -6.02
CA LEU A 135 -2.15 7.76 -5.82
C LEU A 135 -3.47 8.50 -5.57
N VAL A 136 -3.50 9.46 -4.66
CA VAL A 136 -4.72 10.24 -4.34
C VAL A 136 -5.19 11.03 -5.56
N ASN A 137 -4.26 11.63 -6.31
CA ASN A 137 -4.58 12.33 -7.56
C ASN A 137 -5.19 11.38 -8.61
N LEU A 138 -4.64 10.17 -8.77
CA LEU A 138 -5.19 9.17 -9.68
C LEU A 138 -6.57 8.69 -9.24
N ARG A 139 -6.79 8.43 -7.94
CA ARG A 139 -8.11 8.07 -7.42
C ARG A 139 -9.14 9.18 -7.62
N ARG A 140 -8.75 10.46 -7.51
CA ARG A 140 -9.63 11.60 -7.81
C ARG A 140 -10.06 11.59 -9.27
N GLU A 141 -9.10 11.45 -10.19
CA GLU A 141 -9.38 11.39 -11.63
C GLU A 141 -10.27 10.19 -12.00
N ILE A 142 -10.03 9.01 -11.40
CA ILE A 142 -10.88 7.83 -11.59
C ILE A 142 -12.29 8.06 -11.02
N SER A 143 -12.41 8.65 -9.83
CA SER A 143 -13.70 8.97 -9.21
C SER A 143 -14.51 9.94 -10.06
N ASP A 144 -13.87 10.97 -10.62
CA ASP A 144 -14.52 11.91 -11.51
C ASP A 144 -14.92 11.28 -12.84
N ALA A 145 -14.05 10.46 -13.44
CA ALA A 145 -14.36 9.76 -14.67
C ALA A 145 -15.51 8.73 -14.49
N MET A 146 -15.59 8.06 -13.34
CA MET A 146 -16.67 7.11 -13.04
C MET A 146 -18.07 7.75 -13.01
N LYS A 147 -18.19 9.06 -12.74
CA LYS A 147 -19.48 9.78 -12.77
C LYS A 147 -20.06 9.89 -14.19
N GLU A 148 -19.20 9.79 -15.21
CA GLU A 148 -19.55 9.92 -16.62
C GLU A 148 -19.72 8.55 -17.31
N LEU A 149 -19.41 7.45 -16.62
CA LEU A 149 -19.51 6.11 -17.18
C LEU A 149 -20.91 5.54 -17.00
N GLU A 150 -21.40 4.87 -18.04
CA GLU A 150 -22.60 4.03 -17.93
C GLU A 150 -22.28 2.72 -17.20
N PRO A 151 -23.25 2.13 -16.46
CA PRO A 151 -23.08 0.82 -15.86
C PRO A 151 -22.71 -0.24 -16.90
N GLY A 152 -21.58 -0.91 -16.69
CA GLY A 152 -21.08 -1.90 -17.63
C GLY A 152 -19.66 -2.35 -17.34
N GLU A 153 -19.07 -3.06 -18.30
CA GLU A 153 -17.75 -3.69 -18.17
C GLU A 153 -16.63 -2.66 -17.91
N VAL A 154 -16.71 -1.49 -18.55
CA VAL A 154 -15.76 -0.38 -18.37
C VAL A 154 -15.81 0.14 -16.95
N MET A 155 -17.00 0.47 -16.44
CA MET A 155 -17.19 0.91 -15.06
C MET A 155 -16.68 -0.14 -14.06
N GLN A 156 -16.92 -1.43 -14.32
CA GLN A 156 -16.44 -2.51 -13.46
C GLN A 156 -14.90 -2.58 -13.44
N ARG A 157 -14.22 -2.51 -14.59
CA ARG A 157 -12.74 -2.50 -14.65
C ARG A 157 -12.16 -1.31 -13.92
N VAL A 158 -12.69 -0.11 -14.18
CA VAL A 158 -12.25 1.13 -13.56
C VAL A 158 -12.45 1.08 -12.04
N ARG A 159 -13.58 0.51 -11.58
CA ARG A 159 -13.85 0.29 -10.15
C ARG A 159 -12.88 -0.70 -9.52
N LEU A 160 -12.54 -1.78 -10.21
CA LEU A 160 -11.54 -2.74 -9.71
C LEU A 160 -10.16 -2.10 -9.54
N ALA A 161 -9.76 -1.23 -10.48
CA ALA A 161 -8.54 -0.45 -10.35
C ALA A 161 -8.59 0.52 -9.16
N ASP A 162 -9.70 1.23 -8.93
CA ASP A 162 -9.87 2.11 -7.77
C ASP A 162 -9.77 1.35 -6.44
N VAL A 163 -10.39 0.17 -6.33
CA VAL A 163 -10.28 -0.69 -5.14
C VAL A 163 -8.84 -1.13 -4.89
N GLN A 164 -8.06 -1.40 -5.94
CA GLN A 164 -6.66 -1.75 -5.80
C GLN A 164 -5.78 -0.56 -5.41
N LEU A 165 -6.06 0.63 -5.94
CA LEU A 165 -5.43 1.87 -5.49
C LEU A 165 -5.73 2.14 -4.02
N GLU A 166 -6.96 1.91 -3.58
CA GLU A 166 -7.34 2.01 -2.17
C GLU A 166 -6.54 1.04 -1.30
N LYS A 167 -6.42 -0.23 -1.70
CA LYS A 167 -5.59 -1.20 -0.97
C LYS A 167 -4.12 -0.77 -0.90
N PHE A 168 -3.58 -0.26 -2.01
CA PHE A 168 -2.20 0.22 -2.06
C PHE A 168 -1.98 1.47 -1.19
N SER A 169 -3.02 2.27 -0.93
CA SER A 169 -2.93 3.40 0.00
C SER A 169 -2.52 2.98 1.42
N PHE A 170 -2.96 1.80 1.89
CA PHE A 170 -2.56 1.28 3.19
C PHE A 170 -1.07 0.96 3.26
N VAL A 171 -0.50 0.40 2.19
CA VAL A 171 0.93 0.09 2.11
C VAL A 171 1.75 1.37 2.18
N LEU A 172 1.35 2.41 1.43
CA LEU A 172 2.03 3.70 1.44
C LEU A 172 1.88 4.41 2.80
N LEU A 173 0.69 4.40 3.39
CA LEU A 173 0.44 5.00 4.70
C LEU A 173 1.22 4.31 5.82
N ALA A 174 1.34 2.98 5.79
CA ALA A 174 2.17 2.25 6.74
C ALA A 174 3.65 2.68 6.61
N GLY A 175 4.17 2.76 5.39
CA GLY A 175 5.53 3.25 5.14
C GLY A 175 5.73 4.69 5.64
N ILE A 176 4.81 5.59 5.32
CA ILE A 176 4.82 6.98 5.81
C ILE A 176 4.85 7.03 7.35
N ASN A 177 4.01 6.24 8.03
CA ASN A 177 3.94 6.18 9.48
C ASN A 177 5.25 5.69 10.13
N ASN A 178 5.99 4.81 9.44
CA ASN A 178 7.26 4.28 9.91
C ASN A 178 8.45 5.24 9.68
N THR A 179 8.21 6.39 9.01
CA THR A 179 9.24 7.42 8.81
C THR A 179 9.10 8.58 9.80
N THR A 180 10.22 9.10 10.29
CA THR A 180 10.21 10.35 11.07
C THR A 180 9.97 11.53 10.14
N LEU A 181 8.75 12.04 10.14
CA LEU A 181 8.35 13.17 9.31
C LEU A 181 8.39 14.49 10.08
N LYS A 182 8.72 15.57 9.36
CA LYS A 182 8.51 16.93 9.87
C LYS A 182 7.01 17.17 10.06
N TRP A 183 6.63 17.97 11.04
CA TRP A 183 5.22 18.29 11.35
C TRP A 183 4.38 18.68 10.12
N ALA A 184 4.92 19.57 9.27
CA ALA A 184 4.26 19.98 8.03
C ALA A 184 4.01 18.80 7.07
N THR A 185 4.97 17.86 6.98
CA THR A 185 4.88 16.66 6.15
C THR A 185 3.88 15.65 6.74
N THR A 186 3.81 15.54 8.06
CA THR A 186 2.79 14.74 8.76
C THR A 186 1.39 15.28 8.50
N LEU A 187 1.18 16.60 8.64
CA LEU A 187 -0.11 17.24 8.34
C LEU A 187 -0.51 17.08 6.87
N HIS A 188 0.46 17.13 5.96
CA HIS A 188 0.22 16.88 4.55
C HIS A 188 -0.21 15.42 4.30
N ALA A 189 0.49 14.45 4.88
CA ALA A 189 0.13 13.04 4.79
C ALA A 189 -1.27 12.76 5.39
N MET A 190 -1.61 13.39 6.52
CA MET A 190 -2.94 13.30 7.12
C MET A 190 -4.01 13.90 6.21
N SER A 191 -3.73 15.02 5.54
CA SER A 191 -4.64 15.62 4.57
C SER A 191 -4.89 14.68 3.38
N LEU A 192 -3.83 14.06 2.85
CA LEU A 192 -3.94 13.05 1.77
C LEU A 192 -4.73 11.82 2.24
N ALA A 193 -4.52 11.36 3.48
CA ALA A 193 -5.27 10.24 4.05
C ALA A 193 -6.76 10.54 4.16
N MET A 194 -7.13 11.73 4.65
CA MET A 194 -8.53 12.17 4.72
C MET A 194 -9.17 12.29 3.34
N GLU A 195 -8.41 12.74 2.35
CA GLU A 195 -8.90 12.78 0.97
C GLU A 195 -9.11 11.37 0.39
N SER A 196 -8.20 10.43 0.66
CA SER A 196 -8.36 9.02 0.28
C SER A 196 -9.60 8.39 0.93
N ILE A 197 -9.85 8.65 2.22
CA ILE A 197 -11.05 8.19 2.94
C ILE A 197 -12.33 8.74 2.30
N LYS A 198 -12.34 10.04 1.96
CA LYS A 198 -13.46 10.67 1.28
C LYS A 198 -13.74 10.01 -0.07
N LEU A 199 -12.71 9.70 -0.86
CA LEU A 199 -12.83 9.03 -2.16
C LEU A 199 -13.37 7.60 -2.04
N SER A 200 -13.08 6.90 -0.94
CA SER A 200 -13.65 5.59 -0.63
C SER A 200 -15.14 5.64 -0.24
N GLY A 201 -15.71 6.83 -0.04
CA GLY A 201 -17.12 7.01 0.36
C GLY A 201 -17.39 6.70 1.84
N ILE A 202 -16.37 6.33 2.60
CA ILE A 202 -16.44 6.09 4.04
C ILE A 202 -16.43 7.44 4.75
N GLN A 203 -17.40 7.68 5.64
CA GLN A 203 -17.46 8.91 6.45
C GLN A 203 -17.27 10.21 5.64
N SER A 204 -17.79 10.23 4.40
CA SER A 204 -17.49 11.28 3.41
C SER A 204 -17.89 12.70 3.86
N VAL A 205 -18.89 12.81 4.72
CA VAL A 205 -19.34 14.07 5.35
C VAL A 205 -18.34 14.56 6.39
N GLU A 206 -17.88 13.68 7.27
CA GLU A 206 -16.91 14.00 8.32
C GLU A 206 -15.54 14.31 7.72
N ALA A 207 -15.05 13.45 6.81
CA ALA A 207 -13.82 13.67 6.06
C ALA A 207 -13.89 14.96 5.22
N GLY A 208 -15.05 15.25 4.64
CA GLY A 208 -15.31 16.49 3.89
C GLY A 208 -15.24 17.76 4.75
N SER A 209 -15.54 17.65 6.04
CA SER A 209 -15.54 18.76 7.00
C SER A 209 -14.17 19.01 7.62
N ILE A 210 -13.40 17.95 7.87
CA ILE A 210 -12.06 18.02 8.49
C ILE A 210 -10.97 18.40 7.46
N LEU A 211 -11.11 17.98 6.20
CA LEU A 211 -10.09 18.19 5.16
C LEU A 211 -9.74 19.67 4.91
N PRO A 212 -10.70 20.63 4.85
CA PRO A 212 -10.38 22.05 4.71
C PRO A 212 -9.56 22.59 5.88
N GLU A 213 -9.86 22.17 7.10
CA GLU A 213 -9.13 22.59 8.31
C GLU A 213 -7.70 22.07 8.29
N LEU A 214 -7.50 20.78 7.99
CA LEU A 214 -6.16 20.20 7.87
C LEU A 214 -5.33 20.85 6.77
N LYS A 215 -5.94 21.13 5.61
CA LYS A 215 -5.28 21.86 4.51
C LYS A 215 -4.94 23.30 4.90
N HIS A 216 -5.76 23.95 5.72
CA HIS A 216 -5.48 25.28 6.25
C HIS A 216 -4.29 25.23 7.22
N VAL A 217 -4.34 24.33 8.21
CA VAL A 217 -3.29 24.15 9.23
C VAL A 217 -1.95 23.74 8.61
N SER A 218 -1.96 22.90 7.58
CA SER A 218 -0.76 22.52 6.83
C SER A 218 -0.10 23.70 6.10
N LYS A 219 -0.89 24.69 5.65
CA LYS A 219 -0.39 25.91 5.01
C LYS A 219 0.05 26.97 6.03
N SER A 220 -0.59 27.01 7.20
CA SER A 220 -0.24 27.89 8.31
C SER A 220 0.76 27.20 9.24
N ASP A 221 2.02 27.16 8.85
CA ASP A 221 3.10 26.57 9.67
C ASP A 221 3.14 27.21 11.08
N PRO A 222 2.84 26.48 12.17
CA PRO A 222 2.91 27.02 13.53
C PRO A 222 4.35 27.22 14.02
N LEU A 223 5.36 26.68 13.33
CA LEU A 223 6.78 26.88 13.69
C LEU A 223 7.35 28.22 13.20
N ARG A 224 6.58 29.01 12.42
CA ARG A 224 7.02 30.33 11.95
C ARG A 224 6.77 31.47 12.97
N VAL A 225 6.07 31.20 14.08
CA VAL A 225 5.63 32.23 15.05
C VAL A 225 6.53 32.33 16.28
N LYS A 226 7.65 31.58 16.37
CA LYS A 226 8.63 31.71 17.47
C LYS A 226 10.07 31.89 16.98
N ALA A 227 10.26 32.81 16.03
CA ALA A 227 11.57 33.38 15.71
C ALA A 227 11.37 34.83 15.27
N SER A 228 11.04 35.71 16.22
CA SER A 228 11.08 37.17 16.09
C SER A 228 11.40 37.73 17.47
#